data_AF-A0A4D4LEN3-F1
#
_entry.id   AF-A0A4D4LEN3-F1
#
_cell.length_a   1.000
_cell.length_b   1.000
_cell.length_c   1.000
_cell.angle_alpha   90.00
_cell.angle_beta   90.00
_cell.angle_gamma   90.00
#
_symmetry.space_group_name_H-M   'P 1'
#
loop_
_entity.id
_entity.type
_entity.pdbx_description
1 polymer ?
#
loop_
_entity_poly.entity_id
_entity_poly.type
_entity_poly.pdbx_seq_one_letter_code
_entity_poly.pdbx_strand_id
1 'polypeptide(L)' 'METSETGLRALGDKAGVPHATISRLLRGMVLPDLGTLARLEVALGTSLWPGLTAWTEREHGLSSRNTEPLP' A
#
# COMPACT_ATOMS: atom_id res chain seq x y z
N MET A 1 13.39 9.00 -10.63
CA MET A 1 12.47 9.59 -9.63
C MET A 1 13.15 9.51 -8.29
N GLU A 2 13.89 10.54 -7.93
CA GLU A 2 14.42 10.72 -6.57
C GLU A 2 13.22 11.11 -5.71
N THR A 3 12.62 10.15 -5.00
CA THR A 3 11.66 10.47 -3.94
C THR A 3 12.48 11.07 -2.81
N SER A 4 12.66 12.39 -2.85
CA SER A 4 13.56 13.15 -1.98
C SER A 4 13.41 12.70 -0.54
N GLU A 5 14.53 12.44 0.13
CA GLU A 5 14.61 11.93 1.50
C GLU A 5 13.77 12.79 2.48
N THR A 6 13.63 14.08 2.18
CA THR A 6 12.74 15.06 2.81
C THR A 6 11.28 14.58 2.85
N GLY A 7 10.76 13.99 1.77
CA GLY A 7 9.38 13.52 1.69
C GLY A 7 9.09 12.37 2.66
N LEU A 8 10.04 11.46 2.84
CA LEU A 8 9.90 10.34 3.78
C LEU A 8 10.07 10.79 5.24
N ARG A 9 10.90 11.80 5.51
CA ARG A 9 11.00 12.40 6.86
C ARG A 9 9.72 13.14 7.21
N ALA A 10 9.26 14.02 6.32
CA ALA A 10 8.00 14.74 6.49
C ALA A 10 6.79 13.78 6.64
N LEU A 11 6.78 12.67 5.89
CA LEU A 11 5.77 11.62 6.06
C LEU A 11 5.85 10.96 7.43
N GLY A 12 7.07 10.65 7.90
CA GLY A 12 7.30 10.09 9.23
C GLY A 12 6.82 11.01 10.34
N ASP A 13 7.13 12.30 10.23
CA ASP A 13 6.69 13.32 11.20
C ASP A 13 5.16 13.42 11.22
N LYS A 14 4.51 13.43 10.04
CA LYS A 14 3.04 13.49 9.93
C LYS A 14 2.34 12.22 10.42
N ALA A 15 2.93 11.05 10.18
CA ALA A 15 2.36 9.77 10.60
C ALA A 15 2.74 9.39 12.05
N GLY A 16 3.65 10.12 12.70
CA GLY A 16 4.20 9.72 14.00
C GLY A 16 4.95 8.38 13.93
N VAL A 17 5.63 8.12 12.81
CA VAL A 17 6.39 6.89 12.54
C VAL A 17 7.84 7.28 12.23
N PRO A 18 8.85 6.65 12.87
CA PRO A 18 10.24 6.96 12.56
C PRO A 18 10.57 6.77 11.08
N HIS A 19 11.30 7.72 10.49
CA HIS A 19 11.73 7.64 9.09
C HIS A 19 12.48 6.33 8.77
N ALA A 20 13.26 5.80 9.71
CA ALA A 20 13.93 4.51 9.57
C ALA A 20 12.93 3.37 9.38
N THR A 21 11.81 3.37 10.11
CA THR A 21 10.72 2.38 9.95
C THR A 21 10.09 2.48 8.58
N ILE A 22 9.77 3.68 8.10
CA ILE A 22 9.23 3.89 6.74
C ILE A 22 10.21 3.37 5.68
N SER A 23 11.50 3.67 5.83
CA SER A 23 12.53 3.17 4.92
C SER A 23 12.64 1.64 4.95
N ARG A 24 12.47 0.99 6.11
CA ARG A 24 12.45 -0.48 6.23
C ARG A 24 11.19 -1.09 5.60
N LEU A 25 10.04 -0.43 5.76
CA LEU A 25 8.77 -0.83 5.14
C LEU A 25 8.87 -0.81 3.62
N LEU A 26 9.37 0.30 3.04
CA LEU A 26 9.53 0.45 1.59
C LEU A 26 10.53 -0.55 1.00
N ARG A 27 11.52 -0.99 1.78
CA ARG A 27 12.47 -2.04 1.41
C ARG A 27 11.94 -3.47 1.64
N GLY A 28 10.72 -3.63 2.15
CA GLY A 28 10.14 -4.94 2.47
C GLY A 28 10.81 -5.67 3.63
N MET A 29 11.59 -4.97 4.46
CA MET A 29 12.32 -5.58 5.57
C MET A 29 11.46 -5.77 6.83
N VAL A 30 10.32 -5.10 6.90
CA VAL A 30 9.33 -5.23 7.98
C VAL A 30 7.93 -5.06 7.41
N LEU A 31 6.93 -5.63 8.08
CA LEU A 31 5.52 -5.36 7.84
C LEU A 31 5.01 -4.35 8.87
N PRO A 32 4.16 -3.38 8.47
CA PRO A 32 3.55 -2.47 9.41
C PRO A 32 2.43 -3.20 10.16
N ASP A 33 2.28 -2.90 11.45
CA ASP A 33 1.04 -3.22 12.17
C ASP A 33 -0.12 -2.35 11.64
N LEU A 34 -1.36 -2.74 11.97
CA LEU A 34 -2.56 -2.03 11.52
C LEU A 34 -2.61 -0.56 11.97
N GLY A 35 -2.09 -0.24 13.17
CA GLY A 35 -2.06 1.14 13.67
C GLY A 35 -1.03 2.00 12.94
N THR A 36 0.11 1.42 12.57
CA THR A 36 1.11 2.05 11.71
C THR A 36 0.57 2.26 10.30
N LEU A 37 -0.13 1.26 9.74
CA LEU A 37 -0.77 1.37 8.43
C LEU A 37 -1.82 2.50 8.41
N ALA A 38 -2.74 2.54 9.38
CA ALA A 38 -3.78 3.56 9.46
C ALA A 38 -3.20 4.98 9.57
N ARG A 39 -2.13 5.17 10.36
CA ARG A 39 -1.46 6.47 10.47
C ARG A 39 -0.81 6.91 9.16
N LEU A 40 -0.24 5.96 8.41
CA LEU A 40 0.32 6.25 7.09
C LEU A 40 -0.79 6.61 6.08
N GLU A 41 -1.93 5.91 6.09
CA GLU A 41 -3.08 6.24 5.24
C GLU A 41 -3.60 7.65 5.51
N VAL A 42 -3.76 8.02 6.78
CA VAL A 42 -4.17 9.38 7.20
C VAL A 42 -3.13 10.42 6.77
N ALA A 43 -1.84 10.13 6.94
CA ALA A 43 -0.78 11.06 6.57
C ALA A 43 -0.69 11.27 5.04
N LEU A 44 -0.94 10.22 4.25
CA LEU A 44 -0.92 10.26 2.79
C LEU A 44 -2.25 10.72 2.18
N GLY A 45 -3.35 10.64 2.93
CA GLY A 45 -4.70 10.88 2.40
C GLY A 45 -5.13 9.84 1.37
N THR A 46 -4.57 8.62 1.43
CA THR A 46 -4.84 7.54 0.48
C THR A 46 -4.93 6.21 1.22
N SER A 47 -5.74 5.29 0.70
CA SER A 47 -5.77 3.93 1.25
C SER A 47 -4.61 3.13 0.67
N LEU A 48 -3.82 2.55 1.57
CA LEU A 48 -2.68 1.69 1.23
C LEU A 48 -3.11 0.23 1.18
N TRP A 49 -4.12 -0.15 1.96
CA TRP A 49 -4.67 -1.50 1.90
C TRP A 49 -5.59 -1.65 0.68
N PRO A 50 -5.51 -2.78 -0.06
CA PRO A 50 -6.51 -3.08 -1.08
C PRO A 50 -7.88 -3.22 -0.41
N GLY A 51 -8.72 -2.21 -0.59
CA GLY A 51 -10.13 -2.24 -0.17
C GLY A 51 -10.93 -3.29 -0.96
N LEU A 52 -12.18 -3.54 -0.56
CA LEU A 52 -13.05 -4.54 -1.17
C LEU A 52 -13.11 -4.44 -2.71
N THR A 53 -13.12 -3.21 -3.25
CA THR A 53 -13.08 -2.93 -4.69
C THR A 53 -11.89 -3.57 -5.39
N ALA A 54 -10.70 -3.53 -4.78
CA ALA A 54 -9.50 -4.14 -5.35
C ALA A 54 -9.58 -5.67 -5.37
N TRP A 55 -10.35 -6.29 -4.46
CA TRP A 55 -10.62 -7.72 -4.49
C TRP A 55 -11.60 -8.08 -5.61
N THR A 56 -12.66 -7.30 -5.76
CA THR A 56 -13.66 -7.48 -6.83
C THR A 56 -13.04 -7.38 -8.22
N GLU A 57 -12.17 -6.40 -8.48
CA GLU A 57 -11.46 -6.26 -9.77
C GLU A 57 -10.57 -7.48 -10.10
N ARG A 58 -9.94 -8.08 -9.08
CA ARG A 58 -9.11 -9.29 -9.26
C ARG A 58 -9.96 -10.50 -9.62
N GLU A 59 -11.14 -10.65 -9.02
CA GLU A 59 -12.06 -11.74 -9.31
C GLU A 59 -12.65 -11.66 -10.73
N HIS A 60 -13.00 -10.45 -11.19
CA HIS A 60 -13.48 -10.24 -12.55
C HIS A 60 -12.38 -10.51 -13.60
N GLY A 61 -11.13 -10.14 -13.30
CA GLY A 61 -9.98 -10.47 -14.15
C GLY A 61 -9.64 -11.97 -14.22
N LEU A 62 -9.98 -12.74 -13.18
CA LEU A 62 -9.88 -14.20 -13.20
C LEU A 62 -11.05 -14.86 -13.96
N SER A 63 -12.25 -14.31 -13.90
CA SER A 63 -13.43 -14.85 -14.61
C SER A 63 -13.32 -14.74 -16.13
N SER A 64 -12.63 -13.72 -16.66
CA SER A 64 -12.47 -13.54 -18.11
C SER A 64 -11.51 -14.53 -18.78
N ARG A 65 -10.73 -15.32 -18.02
CA ARG A 65 -9.74 -16.27 -18.59
C ARG A 65 -10.28 -17.69 -18.84
N ASN A 66 -11.51 -18.00 -18.46
CA ASN A 66 -12.06 -19.36 -18.56
C ASN A 66 -13.19 -19.52 -19.58
N THR A 67 -13.44 -18.55 -20.46
CA THR A 67 -14.41 -18.71 -21.57
C THR A 67 -13.70 -19.18 -22.84
N GLU A 68 -13.15 -20.39 -22.80
CA GLU A 68 -12.88 -21.14 -24.03
C GLU A 68 -14.21 -21.82 -24.40
N PRO A 69 -14.79 -21.56 -25.58
CA PRO A 69 -15.99 -22.27 -25.99
C PRO A 69 -15.62 -23.73 -26.22
N LEU A 70 -16.26 -24.64 -25.48
CA LEU A 70 -16.19 -26.07 -25.76
C LEU A 70 -16.75 -26.31 -27.18
N PRO A 71 -16.09 -27.14 -28.00
CA PRO A 71 -16.50 -27.41 -29.39
C PRO A 71 -17.85 -28.10 -29.50
#